data_AF-A0A7V9FXQ1-F1
#
_entry.id   AF-A0A7V9FXQ1-F1
#
_cell.length_a   1.000
_cell.length_b   1.000
_cell.length_c   1.000
_cell.angle_alpha   90.00
_cell.angle_beta   90.00
_cell.angle_gamma   90.00
#
_symmetry.space_group_name_H-M   'P 1'
#
loop_
_entity.id
_entity.type
_entity.pdbx_description
1 polymer ?
#
loop_
_entity_poly.entity_id
_entity_poly.type
_entity_poly.pdbx_seq_one_letter_code
_entity_poly.pdbx_strand_id
1 'polypeptide(L)'
;HGAGDGAVALDPVGRRGNRGLLRRLWERVLGAGERAPVFYVIDEGAGPSTSALDVGAAPGTDVFSPVEGTVVGITDYVVDQKRYGVRIDLQPTAEPSLIVSLTRLRPDPSLSVGSTVVATGSRIGTVLDLSEVEEQALARYTQDAGNHVSIEVHPAPALDLP
;
A
#
# COMPACT_ATOMS: atom_id res chain seq x y z
N HIS A 1 -0.34 7.35 -4.04
CA HIS A 1 -0.95 7.89 -5.27
C HIS A 1 -2.46 8.02 -5.06
N GLY A 2 -3.21 8.52 -6.04
CA GLY A 2 -4.68 8.56 -5.96
C GLY A 2 -5.31 7.22 -6.35
N ALA A 3 -5.86 6.49 -5.38
CA ALA A 3 -6.78 5.38 -5.60
C ALA A 3 -8.22 5.91 -5.71
N GLY A 4 -8.95 5.48 -6.74
CA GLY A 4 -10.33 5.88 -7.00
C GLY A 4 -11.34 5.26 -6.03
N ASP A 5 -12.55 5.85 -6.02
CA ASP A 5 -13.78 5.44 -5.32
C ASP A 5 -13.69 5.19 -3.80
N GLY A 6 -13.90 6.25 -3.01
CA GLY A 6 -14.17 6.14 -1.56
C GLY A 6 -12.97 5.96 -0.63
N ALA A 7 -11.75 5.81 -1.16
CA ALA A 7 -10.54 5.66 -0.37
C ALA A 7 -10.27 6.88 0.54
N VAL A 8 -9.92 6.62 1.80
CA VAL A 8 -9.62 7.65 2.81
C VAL A 8 -8.23 8.21 2.54
N ALA A 9 -8.09 9.54 2.59
CA ALA A 9 -6.78 10.18 2.52
C ALA A 9 -5.94 9.81 3.75
N LEU A 10 -4.78 9.20 3.54
CA LEU A 10 -3.83 8.93 4.62
C LEU A 10 -3.09 10.23 5.00
N ASP A 11 -2.81 10.40 6.29
CA ASP A 11 -1.95 11.47 6.81
C ASP A 11 -0.51 10.93 6.98
N PRO A 12 0.43 11.24 6.07
CA PRO A 12 1.75 10.63 6.09
C PRO A 12 2.61 11.21 7.22
N VAL A 13 3.07 10.36 8.13
CA VAL A 13 4.05 10.72 9.15
C VAL A 13 5.46 10.52 8.61
N GLY A 14 6.22 11.61 8.41
CA GLY A 14 7.60 11.54 7.91
C GLY A 14 8.05 12.79 7.14
N ARG A 15 9.19 12.70 6.43
CA ARG A 15 9.68 13.80 5.59
C ARG A 15 9.34 13.57 4.11
N ARG A 16 8.51 14.45 3.52
CA ARG A 16 8.19 14.41 2.07
C ARG A 16 9.44 14.71 1.21
N GLY A 17 9.92 13.71 0.49
CA GLY A 17 11.13 13.77 -0.35
C GLY A 17 10.99 14.58 -1.64
N ASN A 18 9.76 14.81 -2.15
CA ASN A 18 9.49 15.57 -3.39
C ASN A 18 8.87 16.96 -3.17
N ARG A 19 9.03 17.58 -1.99
CA ARG A 19 8.77 19.02 -1.82
C ARG A 19 9.80 19.82 -2.63
N GLY A 20 9.34 20.84 -3.36
CA GLY A 20 10.08 21.57 -4.39
C GLY A 20 11.52 22.00 -4.04
N LEU A 21 12.35 22.09 -5.08
CA LEU A 21 13.80 22.33 -5.08
C LEU A 21 14.29 23.53 -4.25
N LEU A 22 13.44 24.54 -3.99
CA LEU A 22 13.86 25.81 -3.38
C LEU A 22 14.14 25.73 -1.86
N ARG A 23 13.63 24.72 -1.13
CA ARG A 23 13.90 24.56 0.32
C ARG A 23 15.19 23.77 0.62
N ARG A 24 15.65 22.94 -0.32
CA ARG A 24 16.84 22.07 -0.14
C ARG A 24 18.13 22.86 0.00
N LEU A 25 18.19 24.06 -0.58
CA LEU A 25 19.31 24.98 -0.42
C LEU A 25 19.35 25.61 0.98
N TRP A 26 18.19 25.91 1.58
CA TRP A 26 18.11 26.50 2.92
C TRP A 26 18.40 25.48 4.04
N GLU A 27 17.97 24.23 3.90
CA GLU A 27 18.20 23.19 4.92
C GLU A 27 19.63 22.63 4.91
N ARG A 28 20.41 22.84 3.84
CA ARG A 28 21.84 22.48 3.81
C ARG A 28 22.70 23.39 4.69
N VAL A 29 22.17 24.55 5.09
CA VAL A 29 22.86 25.52 5.96
C VAL A 29 22.52 25.33 7.45
N LEU A 30 21.37 24.72 7.77
CA LEU A 30 20.86 24.62 9.16
C LEU A 30 20.61 23.16 9.56
N GLY A 31 21.65 22.33 9.46
CA GLY A 31 21.58 20.89 9.73
C GLY A 31 20.68 20.51 10.90
N ALA A 32 19.65 19.72 10.61
CA ALA A 32 18.81 19.06 11.60
C ALA A 32 18.65 17.60 11.19
N GLY A 33 19.29 16.73 11.96
CA GLY A 33 19.18 15.28 11.84
C GLY A 33 18.01 14.78 12.66
N GLU A 34 17.01 14.22 11.96
CA GLU A 34 16.02 13.32 12.55
C GLU A 34 15.80 12.17 11.57
N ARG A 35 15.93 10.92 12.05
CA ARG A 35 15.74 9.69 11.25
C ARG A 35 14.23 9.39 11.07
N ALA A 36 13.51 10.30 10.44
CA ALA A 36 12.12 10.07 10.04
C ALA A 36 12.07 9.36 8.67
N PRO A 37 11.11 8.43 8.43
CA PRO A 37 10.95 7.80 7.12
C PRO A 37 10.70 8.87 6.04
N VAL A 38 11.33 8.69 4.87
CA VAL A 38 11.17 9.58 3.72
C VAL A 38 10.05 9.02 2.85
N PHE A 39 9.02 9.82 2.58
CA PHE A 39 7.92 9.44 1.70
C PHE A 39 7.89 10.29 0.43
N TYR A 40 7.41 9.73 -0.67
CA TYR A 40 7.19 10.42 -1.93
C TYR A 40 5.70 10.37 -2.27
N VAL A 41 5.12 11.51 -2.61
CA VAL A 41 3.75 11.54 -3.12
C VAL A 41 3.83 11.43 -4.64
N ILE A 42 3.28 10.37 -5.20
CA ILE A 42 3.17 10.17 -6.64
C ILE A 42 1.80 10.75 -7.05
N ASP A 43 1.82 11.93 -7.69
CA ASP A 43 0.62 12.65 -8.14
C ASP A 43 0.11 12.05 -9.47
N GLU A 44 -0.28 10.77 -9.45
CA GLU A 44 -0.93 10.05 -10.55
C GLU A 44 -2.15 9.28 -9.99
N GLY A 45 -3.23 9.12 -10.79
CA GLY A 45 -4.48 8.45 -10.38
C GLY A 45 -5.66 9.39 -10.06
N ALA A 46 -6.83 8.83 -9.77
CA ALA A 46 -8.06 9.56 -9.41
C ALA A 46 -8.29 9.49 -7.88
N GLY A 47 -8.78 10.56 -7.24
CA GLY A 47 -8.98 10.64 -5.78
C GLY A 47 -7.90 11.47 -5.05
N PRO A 48 -7.92 11.54 -3.70
CA PRO A 48 -6.91 12.26 -2.94
C PRO A 48 -5.51 11.69 -3.20
N SER A 49 -4.48 12.51 -3.41
CA SER A 49 -3.14 12.04 -3.81
C SER A 49 -2.41 11.16 -2.77
N THR A 50 -2.98 11.01 -1.57
CA THR A 50 -2.50 10.17 -0.48
C THR A 50 -3.42 8.99 -0.15
N SER A 51 -4.38 8.64 -1.01
CA SER A 51 -5.31 7.55 -0.73
C SER A 51 -4.72 6.14 -0.88
N ALA A 52 -3.50 6.05 -1.45
CA ALA A 52 -2.71 4.82 -1.49
C ALA A 52 -1.25 5.06 -1.09
N LEU A 53 -0.69 4.10 -0.33
CA LEU A 53 0.71 3.99 0.01
C LEU A 53 1.36 2.85 -0.79
N ASP A 54 2.36 3.19 -1.59
CA ASP A 54 3.19 2.20 -2.27
C ASP A 54 4.49 1.95 -1.52
N VAL A 55 4.76 0.69 -1.22
CA VAL A 55 6.02 0.25 -0.61
C VAL A 55 6.78 -0.60 -1.61
N GLY A 56 7.82 -0.01 -2.20
CA GLY A 56 8.71 -0.69 -3.15
C GLY A 56 9.52 -1.80 -2.48
N ALA A 57 9.58 -2.95 -3.13
CA ALA A 57 10.35 -4.10 -2.68
C ALA A 57 10.54 -5.11 -3.83
N ALA A 58 11.62 -5.88 -3.75
CA ALA A 58 11.93 -6.87 -4.77
C ALA A 58 10.84 -7.95 -4.85
N PRO A 59 10.54 -8.50 -6.05
CA PRO A 59 9.62 -9.63 -6.17
C PRO A 59 9.98 -10.79 -5.26
N GLY A 60 8.97 -11.43 -4.67
CA GLY A 60 9.15 -12.51 -3.69
C GLY A 60 9.46 -12.03 -2.27
N THR A 61 9.63 -10.73 -2.03
CA THR A 61 9.77 -10.19 -0.66
C THR A 61 8.52 -10.50 0.16
N ASP A 62 8.71 -11.00 1.38
CA ASP A 62 7.61 -11.29 2.30
C ASP A 62 6.90 -9.99 2.72
N VAL A 63 5.57 -10.05 2.71
CA VAL A 63 4.68 -8.95 3.10
C VAL A 63 3.93 -9.37 4.35
N PHE A 64 4.05 -8.58 5.41
CA PHE A 64 3.41 -8.82 6.69
C PHE A 64 2.19 -7.92 6.89
N SER A 65 1.28 -8.36 7.75
CA SER A 65 0.06 -7.62 8.06
C SER A 65 0.40 -6.24 8.66
N PRO A 66 -0.14 -5.14 8.11
CA PRO A 66 0.06 -3.82 8.69
C PRO A 66 -0.80 -3.59 9.94
N VAL A 67 -1.84 -4.41 10.13
CA VAL A 67 -2.82 -4.30 11.22
C VAL A 67 -3.05 -5.64 11.91
N GLU A 68 -3.56 -5.58 13.14
CA GLU A 68 -4.20 -6.72 13.79
C GLU A 68 -5.69 -6.73 13.40
N GLY A 69 -6.21 -7.90 13.03
CA GLY A 69 -7.57 -7.98 12.50
C GLY A 69 -7.92 -9.32 11.89
N THR A 70 -8.91 -9.28 11.00
CA THR A 70 -9.44 -10.43 10.29
C THR A 70 -9.34 -10.22 8.80
N VAL A 71 -8.97 -11.27 8.06
CA VAL A 71 -9.07 -11.28 6.60
C VAL A 71 -10.54 -11.36 6.21
N VAL A 72 -11.08 -10.34 5.57
CA VAL A 72 -12.48 -10.29 5.14
C VAL A 72 -12.67 -10.49 3.64
N GLY A 73 -11.59 -10.39 2.85
CA GLY A 73 -11.64 -10.62 1.41
C GLY A 73 -10.30 -11.07 0.85
N ILE A 74 -10.35 -12.00 -0.10
CA ILE A 74 -9.23 -12.35 -0.97
C ILE A 74 -9.81 -12.41 -2.39
N THR A 75 -9.49 -11.42 -3.21
CA THR A 75 -10.02 -11.30 -4.58
C THR A 75 -8.89 -11.25 -5.59
N ASP A 76 -9.18 -11.62 -6.83
CA ASP A 76 -8.15 -11.62 -7.88
C ASP A 76 -7.69 -10.21 -8.21
N TYR A 77 -6.36 -10.03 -8.29
CA TYR A 77 -5.76 -8.84 -8.88
C TYR A 77 -5.57 -9.08 -10.37
N VAL A 78 -6.30 -8.31 -11.17
CA VAL A 78 -6.41 -8.46 -12.62
C VAL A 78 -5.85 -7.22 -13.30
N VAL A 79 -4.95 -7.43 -14.25
CA VAL A 79 -4.39 -6.42 -15.14
C VAL A 79 -4.67 -6.87 -16.56
N ASP A 80 -5.19 -5.99 -17.42
CA ASP A 80 -5.55 -6.31 -18.81
C ASP A 80 -6.33 -7.64 -18.97
N GLN A 81 -7.37 -7.82 -18.14
CA GLN A 81 -8.23 -9.02 -18.11
C GLN A 81 -7.53 -10.33 -17.73
N LYS A 82 -6.25 -10.28 -17.33
CA LYS A 82 -5.50 -11.45 -16.87
C LYS A 82 -5.24 -11.36 -15.37
N ARG A 83 -5.48 -12.47 -14.68
CA ARG A 83 -5.15 -12.61 -13.26
C ARG A 83 -3.65 -12.72 -13.08
N TYR A 84 -3.11 -11.91 -12.18
CA TYR A 84 -1.69 -11.91 -11.83
C TYR A 84 -1.44 -12.20 -10.35
N GLY A 85 -2.34 -11.76 -9.46
CA GLY A 85 -2.19 -11.95 -8.03
C GLY A 85 -3.52 -11.84 -7.30
N VAL A 86 -3.47 -11.29 -6.09
CA VAL A 86 -4.65 -11.01 -5.27
C VAL A 86 -4.64 -9.60 -4.67
N ARG A 87 -5.84 -9.11 -4.36
CA ARG A 87 -6.10 -8.12 -3.32
C ARG A 87 -6.52 -8.86 -2.05
N ILE A 88 -5.95 -8.46 -0.92
CA ILE A 88 -6.31 -8.99 0.41
C ILE A 88 -6.86 -7.82 1.22
N ASP A 89 -8.09 -8.00 1.70
CA ASP A 89 -8.82 -7.01 2.48
C ASP A 89 -8.82 -7.44 3.95
N LEU A 90 -8.30 -6.57 4.82
CA LEU A 90 -8.20 -6.77 6.26
C LEU A 90 -9.15 -5.80 6.97
N GLN A 91 -9.93 -6.31 7.91
CA GLN A 91 -10.70 -5.48 8.83
C GLN A 91 -9.95 -5.38 10.16
N PRO A 92 -9.44 -4.20 10.54
CA PRO A 92 -8.72 -4.02 11.80
C PRO A 92 -9.65 -4.25 13.01
N THR A 93 -9.14 -4.90 14.05
CA THR A 93 -9.93 -5.10 15.29
C THR A 93 -10.18 -3.80 16.05
N ALA A 94 -9.20 -2.89 16.05
CA ALA A 94 -9.31 -1.60 16.75
C ALA A 94 -10.25 -0.61 16.03
N GLU A 95 -10.38 -0.73 14.70
CA GLU A 95 -11.18 0.17 13.86
C GLU A 95 -12.01 -0.64 12.84
N PRO A 96 -13.07 -1.36 13.28
CA PRO A 96 -13.85 -2.24 12.39
C PRO A 96 -14.64 -1.50 11.31
N SER A 97 -14.77 -0.18 11.43
CA SER A 97 -15.36 0.69 10.42
C SER A 97 -14.46 0.92 9.20
N LEU A 98 -13.26 0.36 9.18
CA LEU A 98 -12.28 0.48 8.10
C LEU A 98 -11.94 -0.88 7.50
N ILE A 99 -11.53 -0.84 6.24
CA ILE A 99 -10.89 -1.94 5.51
C ILE A 99 -9.52 -1.47 5.04
N VAL A 100 -8.49 -2.28 5.30
CA VAL A 100 -7.14 -2.09 4.79
C VAL A 100 -6.92 -3.09 3.66
N SER A 101 -6.77 -2.59 2.44
CA SER A 101 -6.60 -3.40 1.24
C SER A 101 -5.13 -3.43 0.81
N LEU A 102 -4.58 -4.62 0.61
CA LEU A 102 -3.24 -4.82 0.06
C LEU A 102 -3.35 -5.47 -1.32
N THR A 103 -2.73 -4.90 -2.35
CA THR A 103 -2.78 -5.43 -3.73
C THR A 103 -1.40 -5.83 -4.25
N ARG A 104 -1.37 -6.45 -5.44
CA ARG A 104 -0.15 -6.90 -6.14
C ARG A 104 0.63 -7.96 -5.36
N LEU A 105 -0.11 -8.89 -4.73
CA LEU A 105 0.44 -9.96 -3.91
C LEU A 105 0.24 -11.33 -4.55
N ARG A 106 1.20 -12.23 -4.31
CA ARG A 106 0.92 -13.67 -4.26
C ARG A 106 0.51 -14.01 -2.83
N PRO A 107 -0.66 -14.62 -2.59
CA PRO A 107 -1.16 -14.85 -1.23
C PRO A 107 -0.30 -15.91 -0.51
N ASP A 108 -0.17 -15.77 0.81
CA ASP A 108 0.30 -16.87 1.64
C ASP A 108 -0.72 -18.02 1.56
N PRO A 109 -0.30 -19.26 1.26
CA PRO A 109 -1.23 -20.39 1.07
C PRO A 109 -1.96 -20.80 2.36
N SER A 110 -1.49 -20.37 3.53
CA SER A 110 -2.18 -20.61 4.81
C SER A 110 -3.31 -19.61 5.08
N LEU A 111 -3.41 -18.53 4.29
CA LEU A 111 -4.39 -17.49 4.48
C LEU A 111 -5.73 -17.85 3.84
N SER A 112 -6.81 -17.63 4.59
CA SER A 112 -8.18 -17.76 4.11
C SER A 112 -9.05 -16.62 4.64
N VAL A 113 -10.18 -16.36 3.99
CA VAL A 113 -11.20 -15.45 4.56
C VAL A 113 -11.65 -15.98 5.93
N GLY A 114 -11.66 -15.09 6.93
CA GLY A 114 -11.89 -15.41 8.33
C GLY A 114 -10.62 -15.67 9.14
N SER A 115 -9.44 -15.72 8.51
CA SER A 115 -8.16 -15.84 9.23
C SER A 115 -7.92 -14.62 10.12
N THR A 116 -7.44 -14.85 11.33
CA THR A 116 -6.95 -13.79 12.21
C THR A 116 -5.50 -13.48 11.90
N VAL A 117 -5.14 -12.21 11.93
CA VAL A 117 -3.78 -11.73 11.62
C VAL A 117 -3.31 -10.77 12.70
N VAL A 118 -2.03 -10.81 13.01
CA VAL A 118 -1.37 -9.89 13.94
C VAL A 118 -0.45 -8.95 13.18
N ALA A 119 -0.45 -7.67 13.58
CA ALA A 119 0.39 -6.66 12.97
C ALA A 119 1.86 -7.07 13.04
N THR A 120 2.59 -6.97 11.93
CA THR A 120 4.01 -7.32 11.76
C THR A 120 4.41 -8.79 12.00
N GLY A 121 3.50 -9.62 12.54
CA GLY A 121 3.79 -11.03 12.86
C GLY A 121 3.17 -12.03 11.88
N SER A 122 2.02 -11.70 11.26
CA SER A 122 1.39 -12.56 10.26
C SER A 122 1.88 -12.22 8.86
N ARG A 123 2.44 -13.20 8.15
CA ARG A 123 2.73 -13.06 6.73
C ARG A 123 1.43 -13.16 5.92
N ILE A 124 1.22 -12.20 5.04
CA ILE A 124 0.02 -12.09 4.19
C ILE A 124 0.30 -12.58 2.77
N GLY A 125 1.55 -12.49 2.32
CA GLY A 125 1.96 -12.97 1.01
C GLY A 125 3.36 -12.52 0.63
N THR A 126 3.63 -12.48 -0.67
CA THR A 126 4.88 -11.96 -1.23
C THR A 126 4.61 -10.97 -2.35
N VAL A 127 5.50 -10.00 -2.54
CA VAL A 127 5.46 -9.04 -3.67
C VAL A 127 5.45 -9.79 -5.00
N LEU A 128 4.54 -9.42 -5.87
CA LEU A 128 4.44 -9.97 -7.21
C LEU A 128 5.42 -9.28 -8.19
N ASP A 129 5.96 -10.02 -9.15
CA ASP A 129 6.68 -9.42 -10.27
C ASP A 129 5.68 -9.02 -11.36
N LEU A 130 5.55 -7.72 -11.62
CA LEU A 130 4.72 -7.15 -12.68
C LEU A 130 5.56 -6.38 -13.69
N SER A 131 6.89 -6.47 -13.63
CA SER A 131 7.80 -5.66 -14.43
C SER A 131 7.71 -5.91 -15.94
N GLU A 132 7.28 -7.11 -16.35
CA GLU A 132 7.02 -7.45 -17.75
C GLU A 132 5.60 -7.06 -18.23
N VAL A 133 4.74 -6.58 -17.33
CA VAL A 133 3.31 -6.38 -17.57
C VAL A 133 2.92 -4.89 -17.46
N GLU A 134 3.54 -4.14 -16.56
CA GLU A 134 3.22 -2.74 -16.30
C GLU A 134 4.50 -1.89 -16.20
N GLU A 135 4.48 -0.68 -16.78
CA GLU A 135 5.49 0.33 -16.47
C GLU A 135 5.17 0.96 -15.11
N GLN A 136 5.86 0.51 -14.07
CA GLN A 136 5.62 0.95 -12.70
C GLN A 136 6.14 2.38 -12.47
N ALA A 137 5.29 3.28 -12.01
CA ALA A 137 5.69 4.66 -11.69
C ALA A 137 6.82 4.71 -10.62
N LEU A 138 6.87 3.73 -9.72
CA LEU A 138 7.93 3.57 -8.73
C LEU A 138 9.30 3.23 -9.34
N ALA A 139 9.37 2.73 -10.58
CA ALA A 139 10.64 2.37 -11.21
C ALA A 139 11.59 3.58 -11.32
N ARG A 140 11.05 4.80 -11.32
CA ARG A 140 11.82 6.05 -11.33
C ARG A 140 12.48 6.38 -9.98
N TYR A 141 12.06 5.72 -8.92
CA TYR A 141 12.47 5.99 -7.53
C TYR A 141 13.08 4.78 -6.81
N THR A 142 12.99 3.59 -7.42
CA THR A 142 13.45 2.31 -6.87
C THR A 142 14.55 1.73 -7.77
N GLN A 143 15.34 0.78 -7.27
CA GLN A 143 16.43 0.16 -8.05
C GLN A 143 16.00 -1.17 -8.72
N ASP A 144 14.73 -1.55 -8.57
CA ASP A 144 14.16 -2.86 -8.91
C ASP A 144 12.82 -2.73 -9.64
N ALA A 145 12.86 -2.23 -10.88
CA ALA A 145 11.73 -2.13 -11.83
C ALA A 145 10.40 -1.53 -11.30
N GLY A 146 10.35 -1.01 -10.07
CA GLY A 146 9.16 -0.44 -9.45
C GLY A 146 8.16 -1.44 -8.88
N ASN A 147 8.54 -2.71 -8.71
CA ASN A 147 7.67 -3.68 -8.03
C ASN A 147 7.38 -3.24 -6.59
N HIS A 148 6.13 -3.34 -6.17
CA HIS A 148 5.68 -2.77 -4.90
C HIS A 148 4.38 -3.42 -4.41
N VAL A 149 4.09 -3.23 -3.13
CA VAL A 149 2.76 -3.43 -2.55
C VAL A 149 2.06 -2.08 -2.51
N SER A 150 0.81 -2.02 -2.97
CA SER A 150 -0.06 -0.87 -2.69
C SER A 150 -0.98 -1.20 -1.52
N ILE A 151 -1.04 -0.26 -0.57
CA ILE A 151 -1.89 -0.30 0.62
C ILE A 151 -2.88 0.85 0.53
N GLU A 152 -4.16 0.53 0.64
CA GLU A 152 -5.26 1.49 0.63
C GLU A 152 -6.14 1.30 1.86
N VAL A 153 -6.77 2.37 2.32
CA VAL A 153 -7.72 2.33 3.43
C VAL A 153 -9.07 2.85 2.97
N HIS A 154 -10.11 2.08 3.20
CA HIS A 154 -11.47 2.32 2.76
C HIS A 154 -12.42 2.28 3.97
N PRO A 155 -13.51 3.05 3.99
CA PRO A 155 -14.61 2.77 4.91
C PRO A 155 -15.15 1.35 4.67
N ALA A 156 -15.43 0.62 5.75
CA ALA A 156 -16.14 -0.65 5.62
C ALA A 156 -17.53 -0.39 5.04
N PRO A 157 -18.00 -1.23 4.09
CA PRO A 157 -19.34 -1.08 3.54
C PRO A 157 -20.36 -1.14 4.67
N ALA A 158 -21.26 -0.16 4.73
CA ALA A 158 -22.36 -0.19 5.66
C ALA A 158 -23.26 -1.39 5.35
N LEU A 159 -23.60 -2.17 6.37
CA LEU A 159 -24.64 -3.18 6.24
C LEU A 159 -25.99 -2.45 6.11
N ASP A 160 -26.53 -2.40 4.90
CA ASP A 160 -27.94 -2.09 4.70
C ASP A 160 -28.75 -3.27 5.26
N LEU A 161 -29.30 -3.10 6.46
CA LEU A 161 -30.28 -4.03 7.02
C LEU A 161 -31.65 -3.76 6.36
N PRO A 162 -32.37 -4.81 5.91
CA PRO A 162 -33.64 -4.67 5.20
C PRO A 162 -34.77 -4.11 6.07
#